data_AF-A0A820U8S3-F1
#
_entry.id   AF-A0A820U8S3-F1
#
_cell.length_a   1.000
_cell.length_b   1.000
_cell.length_c   1.000
_cell.angle_alpha   90.00
_cell.angle_beta   90.00
_cell.angle_gamma   90.00
#
_symmetry.space_group_name_H-M   'P 1'
#
loop_
_entity.id
_entity.type
_entity.pdbx_description
1 polymer ?
#
loop_
_entity_poly.entity_id
_entity_poly.type
_entity_poly.pdbx_seq_one_letter_code
_entity_poly.pdbx_strand_id
1 'polypeptide(L)'
;CVIRADALWNSTLYETAFFDPYIVFTKSDTNYMLPTPIVVKNYKTDRDTTPNQDNDESKWVYHRRFFLLDRISGVKTANDLRNIHYAKSIKVLNTLTNGGAYMQPPVIVIEYNELTSSDIGKETLVEITFETEYRMNLDSHIRDIWIAIGVLCGLGIVLAFIRTSVWYSRSGRQIIDLATIGQVLLYIINIIGTVFFIVMAGVSLWWLIFFKRQGSAFLVIPTSVQQGSFTALVVIAFSLKTLDILNLIMRQSSIDIFFMDWEKSKTNDTNDVSVWRTYFAANEYNELQTFRRISVTFHILSVLFFLKVINLENVATAQPGINLFPSSSDYTPGYNGILRVGIAFSMWLATALIQYLVYVIFYQRFVEDRIINFIDLCSISNISVFILTDNQYGYYLHGRSPHETTDVNVKDMMLNLKRESEEKIGRRGLEPNSDDQMYIVKVDRTFRSQYELLLRSYQSRILTRSNKKIEERESEILLASYRGLNEFLCAFINRSLPTYNYIIRPRWMLEKLLNCEFRSTRTSELLDKTDSIFYIDPDRNFAKTIFAGYENSLFIWNMATFLFIDYFAFNYVLAAIITYLLNLIAVQMRQSLGQQNLAKKTLIPKNFLI
;
A
#
# COMPACT_ATOMS: atom_id res chain seq x y z
N CYS A 1 -21.73 -35.67 -3.62
CA CYS A 1 -23.05 -36.33 -3.76
C CYS A 1 -23.32 -37.04 -2.44
N VAL A 2 -24.57 -37.08 -1.96
CA VAL A 2 -24.92 -37.77 -0.71
C VAL A 2 -25.94 -38.86 -1.02
N ILE A 3 -25.64 -40.10 -0.65
CA ILE A 3 -26.48 -41.27 -0.89
C ILE A 3 -26.79 -41.92 0.46
N ARG A 4 -28.02 -42.42 0.64
CA ARG A 4 -28.36 -43.22 1.82
C ARG A 4 -27.61 -44.55 1.78
N ALA A 5 -26.97 -44.94 2.88
CA ALA A 5 -26.25 -46.20 2.96
C ALA A 5 -27.15 -47.39 2.60
N ASP A 6 -28.41 -47.41 3.06
CA ASP A 6 -29.39 -48.47 2.77
C ASP A 6 -29.60 -48.67 1.26
N ALA A 7 -29.51 -47.61 0.45
CA ALA A 7 -29.66 -47.71 -0.99
C ALA A 7 -28.52 -48.50 -1.64
N LEU A 8 -27.30 -48.40 -1.09
CA LEU A 8 -26.11 -49.12 -1.57
C LEU A 8 -26.16 -50.62 -1.26
N TRP A 9 -27.05 -51.08 -0.38
CA TRP A 9 -27.30 -52.49 -0.09
C TRP A 9 -28.33 -53.14 -1.04
N ASN A 10 -29.14 -52.35 -1.76
CA ASN A 10 -30.16 -52.89 -2.66
C ASN A 10 -29.52 -53.44 -3.96
N SER A 11 -29.56 -54.77 -4.16
CA SER A 11 -28.93 -55.45 -5.31
C SER A 11 -29.59 -55.17 -6.66
N THR A 12 -30.83 -54.70 -6.66
CA THR A 12 -31.55 -54.34 -7.89
C THR A 12 -31.18 -52.96 -8.41
N LEU A 13 -30.65 -52.08 -7.53
CA LEU A 13 -30.30 -50.70 -7.88
C LEU A 13 -28.82 -50.54 -8.24
N TYR A 14 -27.92 -51.29 -7.60
CA TYR A 14 -26.48 -51.17 -7.81
C TYR A 14 -25.80 -52.54 -7.86
N GLU A 15 -25.40 -52.97 -9.05
CA GLU A 15 -24.67 -54.20 -9.30
C GLU A 15 -23.15 -54.00 -9.17
N THR A 16 -22.41 -55.06 -8.83
CA THR A 16 -20.94 -55.05 -8.85
C THR A 16 -20.43 -55.14 -10.28
N ALA A 17 -19.97 -54.01 -10.82
CA ALA A 17 -19.37 -53.90 -12.13
C ALA A 17 -17.90 -53.46 -12.04
N PHE A 18 -17.04 -54.09 -12.85
CA PHE A 18 -15.65 -53.70 -13.01
C PHE A 18 -15.49 -52.83 -14.27
N PHE A 19 -14.90 -51.66 -14.09
CA PHE A 19 -14.65 -50.66 -15.13
C PHE A 19 -13.17 -50.69 -15.53
N ASP A 20 -12.91 -50.59 -16.84
CA ASP A 20 -11.58 -50.48 -17.45
C ASP A 20 -11.55 -49.21 -18.33
N PRO A 21 -11.00 -48.10 -17.83
CA PRO A 21 -11.05 -46.79 -18.50
C PRO A 21 -9.96 -46.64 -19.60
N TYR A 22 -10.36 -46.07 -20.74
CA TYR A 22 -9.48 -45.79 -21.89
C TYR A 22 -9.66 -44.35 -22.38
N ILE A 23 -8.56 -43.70 -22.79
CA ILE A 23 -8.60 -42.48 -23.59
C ILE A 23 -8.73 -42.86 -25.05
N VAL A 24 -9.77 -42.36 -25.71
CA VAL A 24 -9.92 -42.48 -27.16
C VAL A 24 -9.28 -41.28 -27.83
N PHE A 25 -8.38 -41.52 -28.78
CA PHE A 25 -7.76 -40.47 -29.59
C PHE A 25 -7.62 -40.90 -31.04
N THR A 26 -7.75 -39.96 -31.97
CA THR A 26 -7.64 -40.22 -33.40
C THR A 26 -6.27 -39.77 -33.89
N LYS A 27 -5.56 -40.63 -34.62
CA LYS A 27 -4.29 -40.29 -35.27
C LYS A 27 -4.34 -40.79 -36.70
N SER A 28 -4.26 -39.88 -37.68
CA SER A 28 -4.33 -40.25 -39.11
C SER A 28 -5.59 -41.05 -39.48
N ASP A 29 -6.77 -40.55 -39.10
CA ASP A 29 -8.11 -41.14 -39.34
C ASP A 29 -8.38 -42.52 -38.73
N THR A 30 -7.45 -43.06 -37.93
CA THR A 30 -7.68 -44.27 -37.13
C THR A 30 -7.84 -43.94 -35.65
N ASN A 31 -8.84 -44.58 -35.02
CA ASN A 31 -9.12 -44.42 -33.60
C ASN A 31 -8.26 -45.38 -32.78
N TYR A 32 -7.48 -44.83 -31.86
CA TYR A 32 -6.67 -45.55 -30.90
C TYR A 32 -7.27 -45.42 -29.50
N MET A 33 -7.02 -46.42 -28.66
CA MET A 33 -7.43 -46.44 -27.26
C MET A 33 -6.18 -46.62 -26.37
N LEU A 34 -5.97 -45.70 -25.44
CA LEU A 34 -4.88 -45.77 -24.46
C LEU A 34 -5.47 -46.09 -23.08
N PRO A 35 -5.09 -47.19 -22.41
CA PRO A 35 -5.57 -47.49 -21.06
C PRO A 35 -5.08 -46.42 -20.07
N THR A 36 -5.96 -45.97 -19.17
CA THR A 36 -5.58 -45.02 -18.12
C THR A 36 -5.21 -45.75 -16.83
N PRO A 37 -4.08 -45.41 -16.20
CA PRO A 37 -3.67 -46.03 -14.95
C PRO A 37 -4.59 -45.61 -13.78
N ILE A 38 -4.85 -46.54 -12.88
CA ILE A 38 -5.66 -46.33 -11.67
C ILE A 38 -4.82 -46.54 -10.42
N VAL A 39 -4.93 -45.65 -9.44
CA VAL A 39 -4.26 -45.77 -8.15
C VAL A 39 -5.31 -45.94 -7.07
N VAL A 40 -5.20 -47.00 -6.28
CA VAL A 40 -6.08 -47.21 -5.11
C VAL A 40 -5.37 -46.68 -3.86
N LYS A 41 -5.87 -45.57 -3.31
CA LYS A 41 -5.18 -44.83 -2.24
C LYS A 41 -5.07 -45.61 -0.93
N ASN A 42 -6.09 -46.40 -0.61
CA ASN A 42 -6.13 -47.28 0.56
C ASN A 42 -5.61 -48.71 0.27
N TYR A 43 -4.79 -48.88 -0.78
CA TYR A 43 -4.15 -50.15 -1.09
C TYR A 43 -3.12 -50.53 -0.03
N LYS A 44 -3.18 -51.78 0.42
CA LYS A 44 -2.23 -52.40 1.34
C LYS A 44 -1.55 -53.57 0.66
N THR A 45 -0.23 -53.61 0.75
CA THR A 45 0.57 -54.75 0.27
C THR A 45 0.54 -55.87 1.30
N ASP A 46 0.90 -57.10 0.93
CA ASP A 46 0.98 -58.26 1.82
C ASP A 46 1.87 -58.08 3.07
N ARG A 47 2.72 -57.04 3.07
CA ARG A 47 3.58 -56.64 4.20
C ARG A 47 3.00 -55.49 5.05
N ASP A 48 1.69 -55.22 4.92
CA ASP A 48 0.94 -54.11 5.54
C ASP A 48 1.54 -52.71 5.27
N THR A 49 2.27 -52.57 4.16
CA THR A 49 2.74 -51.27 3.68
C THR A 49 1.68 -50.60 2.82
N THR A 50 1.53 -49.27 2.96
CA THR A 50 0.58 -48.43 2.22
C THR A 50 1.31 -47.53 1.20
N PRO A 51 1.85 -48.10 0.10
CA PRO A 51 2.69 -47.36 -0.85
C PRO A 51 1.99 -46.17 -1.51
N ASN A 52 0.67 -46.26 -1.68
CA ASN A 52 -0.15 -45.23 -2.35
C ASN A 52 -0.59 -44.07 -1.43
N GLN A 53 -0.14 -44.08 -0.17
CA GLN A 53 -0.33 -42.97 0.77
C GLN A 53 0.89 -42.04 0.85
N ASP A 54 2.05 -42.48 0.34
CA ASP A 54 3.26 -41.66 0.30
C ASP A 54 3.13 -40.57 -0.80
N ASN A 55 3.76 -39.41 -0.58
CA ASN A 55 3.76 -38.29 -1.53
C ASN A 55 4.62 -38.57 -2.76
N ASP A 56 5.47 -39.60 -2.71
CA ASP A 56 6.36 -40.00 -3.79
C ASP A 56 5.63 -40.91 -4.80
N GLU A 57 5.24 -40.34 -5.93
CA GLU A 57 4.51 -41.01 -7.02
C GLU A 57 5.31 -42.18 -7.64
N SER A 58 6.64 -42.22 -7.45
CA SER A 58 7.49 -43.30 -7.94
C SER A 58 7.24 -44.64 -7.23
N LYS A 59 6.68 -44.59 -6.01
CA LYS A 59 6.37 -45.76 -5.19
C LYS A 59 4.94 -46.26 -5.40
N TRP A 60 4.13 -45.54 -6.17
CA TRP A 60 2.73 -45.87 -6.37
C TRP A 60 2.57 -47.16 -7.17
N VAL A 61 1.58 -47.96 -6.74
CA VAL A 61 1.15 -49.18 -7.41
C VAL A 61 -0.09 -48.86 -8.23
N TYR A 62 0.02 -49.13 -9.53
CA TYR A 62 -1.01 -48.85 -10.52
C TYR A 62 -1.80 -50.12 -10.89
N HIS A 63 -3.10 -49.96 -11.08
CA HIS A 63 -4.06 -50.98 -11.48
C HIS A 63 -4.74 -50.59 -12.79
N ARG A 64 -5.38 -51.57 -13.45
CA ARG A 64 -6.08 -51.38 -14.74
C ARG A 64 -7.60 -51.31 -14.60
N ARG A 65 -8.17 -51.95 -13.59
CA ARG A 65 -9.62 -51.99 -13.37
C ARG A 65 -9.97 -51.47 -12.00
N PHE A 66 -11.15 -50.89 -11.89
CA PHE A 66 -11.75 -50.46 -10.64
C PHE A 66 -13.22 -50.82 -10.60
N PHE A 67 -13.84 -50.72 -9.43
CA PHE A 67 -15.28 -50.90 -9.26
C PHE A 67 -15.83 -49.67 -8.53
N LEU A 68 -17.12 -49.40 -8.68
CA LEU A 68 -17.78 -48.37 -7.87
C LEU A 68 -18.38 -48.97 -6.60
N LEU A 69 -18.83 -50.22 -6.69
CA LEU A 69 -19.43 -50.98 -5.59
C LEU A 69 -19.01 -52.45 -5.70
N ASP A 70 -18.43 -52.99 -4.64
CA ASP A 70 -18.09 -54.41 -4.52
C ASP A 70 -18.82 -55.03 -3.34
N ARG A 71 -19.64 -56.02 -3.66
CA ARG A 71 -20.37 -56.86 -2.70
C ARG A 71 -19.78 -58.25 -2.61
N ILE A 72 -19.04 -58.68 -3.63
CA ILE A 72 -18.59 -60.06 -3.78
C ILE A 72 -17.51 -60.37 -2.73
N SER A 73 -16.58 -59.43 -2.51
CA SER A 73 -15.50 -59.60 -1.53
C SER A 73 -15.98 -59.67 -0.07
N GLY A 74 -17.20 -59.22 0.22
CA GLY A 74 -17.78 -59.19 1.57
C GLY A 74 -18.61 -60.41 1.97
N VAL A 75 -18.76 -61.39 1.07
CA VAL A 75 -19.57 -62.60 1.29
C VAL A 75 -18.74 -63.68 1.99
N LYS A 76 -19.09 -64.05 3.23
CA LYS A 76 -18.42 -65.17 3.96
C LYS A 76 -19.08 -66.53 3.73
N THR A 77 -20.37 -66.55 3.41
CA THR A 77 -21.18 -67.74 3.13
C THR A 77 -22.28 -67.32 2.15
N ALA A 78 -22.81 -68.21 1.32
CA ALA A 78 -23.63 -67.89 0.14
C ALA A 78 -24.77 -66.85 0.33
N ASN A 79 -25.23 -66.60 1.57
CA ASN A 79 -26.25 -65.59 1.91
C ASN A 79 -25.86 -64.59 3.04
N ASP A 80 -24.62 -64.57 3.54
CA ASP A 80 -24.17 -63.66 4.63
C ASP A 80 -23.19 -62.59 4.08
N LEU A 81 -23.74 -61.45 3.65
CA LEU A 81 -22.99 -60.27 3.21
C LEU A 81 -22.73 -59.36 4.42
N ARG A 82 -21.48 -59.27 4.87
CA ARG A 82 -21.15 -58.50 6.08
C ARG A 82 -20.71 -57.08 5.80
N ASN A 83 -19.91 -56.91 4.74
CA ASN A 83 -19.30 -55.64 4.38
C ASN A 83 -19.54 -55.37 2.89
N ILE A 84 -19.76 -54.11 2.54
CA ILE A 84 -19.79 -53.63 1.15
C ILE A 84 -18.69 -52.61 0.99
N HIS A 85 -17.87 -52.74 -0.04
CA HIS A 85 -16.89 -51.72 -0.39
C HIS A 85 -17.47 -50.81 -1.47
N TYR A 86 -17.36 -49.50 -1.26
CA TYR A 86 -17.80 -48.51 -2.24
C TYR A 86 -16.71 -47.47 -2.49
N ALA A 87 -16.67 -46.91 -3.70
CA ALA A 87 -15.78 -45.82 -4.05
C ALA A 87 -16.26 -44.54 -3.35
N LYS A 88 -15.54 -44.12 -2.32
CA LYS A 88 -15.84 -42.92 -1.53
C LYS A 88 -15.41 -41.66 -2.26
N SER A 89 -14.21 -41.67 -2.84
CA SER A 89 -13.65 -40.53 -3.57
C SER A 89 -13.00 -41.01 -4.85
N ILE A 90 -13.33 -40.35 -5.96
CA ILE A 90 -12.69 -40.55 -7.27
C ILE A 90 -12.08 -39.23 -7.69
N LYS A 91 -10.77 -39.21 -7.88
CA LYS A 91 -10.03 -38.04 -8.33
C LYS A 91 -9.33 -38.34 -9.65
N VAL A 92 -9.60 -37.54 -10.67
CA VAL A 92 -8.90 -37.62 -11.96
C VAL A 92 -7.74 -36.62 -11.95
N LEU A 93 -6.51 -37.13 -11.98
CA LEU A 93 -5.28 -36.33 -12.00
C LEU A 93 -4.83 -36.11 -13.44
N ASN A 94 -4.78 -34.85 -13.81
CA ASN A 94 -4.42 -34.38 -15.14
C ASN A 94 -3.07 -33.67 -15.07
N THR A 95 -1.99 -34.34 -15.45
CA THR A 95 -0.63 -33.78 -15.35
C THR A 95 -0.15 -33.24 -16.70
N LEU A 96 0.18 -31.95 -16.75
CA LEU A 96 0.81 -31.33 -17.91
C LEU A 96 2.33 -31.56 -17.87
N THR A 97 2.91 -31.86 -19.03
CA THR A 97 4.38 -32.00 -19.15
C THR A 97 5.07 -30.64 -19.18
N ASN A 98 6.36 -30.64 -18.83
CA ASN A 98 7.20 -29.45 -18.84
C ASN A 98 7.23 -28.85 -20.27
N GLY A 99 6.56 -27.70 -20.44
CA GLY A 99 6.44 -27.01 -21.73
C GLY A 99 5.01 -26.82 -22.24
N GLY A 100 4.00 -27.42 -21.58
CA GLY A 100 2.58 -27.15 -21.84
C GLY A 100 2.05 -27.66 -23.21
N ALA A 101 2.88 -28.36 -23.98
CA ALA A 101 2.48 -28.86 -25.30
C ALA A 101 1.81 -30.25 -25.24
N TYR A 102 2.11 -31.04 -24.21
CA TYR A 102 1.61 -32.41 -24.07
C TYR A 102 1.07 -32.67 -22.68
N MET A 103 0.05 -33.51 -22.60
CA MET A 103 -0.55 -33.97 -21.36
C MET A 103 -0.20 -35.43 -21.14
N GLN A 104 0.19 -35.80 -19.92
CA GLN A 104 0.37 -37.20 -19.58
C GLN A 104 -1.00 -37.89 -19.51
N PRO A 105 -1.05 -39.22 -19.74
CA PRO A 105 -2.29 -39.97 -19.52
C PRO A 105 -2.82 -39.70 -18.10
N PRO A 106 -4.11 -39.35 -17.95
CA PRO A 106 -4.66 -39.01 -16.67
C PRO A 106 -4.67 -40.23 -15.75
N VAL A 107 -4.36 -40.00 -14.49
CA VAL A 107 -4.33 -41.04 -13.46
C VAL A 107 -5.62 -40.95 -12.65
N ILE A 108 -6.35 -42.04 -12.52
CA ILE A 108 -7.57 -42.08 -11.71
C ILE A 108 -7.20 -42.57 -10.32
N VAL A 109 -7.29 -41.70 -9.32
CA VAL A 109 -7.05 -42.04 -7.91
C VAL A 109 -8.38 -42.34 -7.24
N ILE A 110 -8.50 -43.51 -6.62
CA ILE A 110 -9.73 -43.98 -5.98
C ILE A 110 -9.44 -44.28 -4.50
N GLU A 111 -10.30 -43.78 -3.62
CA GLU A 111 -10.33 -44.13 -2.21
C GLU A 111 -11.60 -44.93 -1.95
N TYR A 112 -11.45 -46.19 -1.52
CA TYR A 112 -12.58 -47.02 -1.11
C TYR A 112 -12.87 -46.87 0.37
N ASN A 113 -14.12 -47.08 0.73
CA ASN A 113 -14.53 -47.20 2.12
C ASN A 113 -15.47 -48.41 2.28
N GLU A 114 -15.61 -48.90 3.51
CA GLU A 114 -16.43 -50.05 3.83
C GLU A 114 -17.70 -49.64 4.59
N LEU A 115 -18.82 -50.26 4.25
CA LEU A 115 -20.07 -50.22 5.03
C LEU A 115 -20.25 -51.57 5.69
N THR A 116 -20.60 -51.56 6.97
CA THR A 116 -20.88 -52.78 7.72
C THR A 116 -22.39 -52.99 7.86
N SER A 117 -22.80 -54.24 8.00
CA SER A 117 -24.21 -54.61 8.23
C SER A 117 -24.85 -53.92 9.46
N SER A 118 -24.06 -53.41 10.41
CA SER A 118 -24.54 -52.62 11.56
C SER A 118 -24.96 -51.17 11.23
N ASP A 119 -24.71 -50.72 10.00
CA ASP A 119 -25.04 -49.37 9.54
C ASP A 119 -26.40 -49.31 8.83
N ILE A 120 -27.02 -50.47 8.59
CA ILE A 120 -28.33 -50.64 7.98
C ILE A 120 -29.42 -50.14 8.94
N GLY A 121 -30.29 -49.25 8.47
CA GLY A 121 -31.43 -48.73 9.25
C GLY A 121 -31.13 -47.55 10.19
N LYS A 122 -29.91 -47.00 10.17
CA LYS A 122 -29.50 -45.83 10.98
C LYS A 122 -29.61 -44.48 10.25
N GLU A 123 -30.28 -44.43 9.08
CA GLU A 123 -30.31 -43.26 8.18
C GLU A 123 -28.90 -42.68 7.88
N THR A 124 -27.89 -43.54 7.83
CA THR A 124 -26.51 -43.11 7.58
C THR A 124 -26.37 -42.55 6.16
N LEU A 125 -25.91 -41.31 6.07
CA LEU A 125 -25.67 -40.62 4.81
C LEU A 125 -24.20 -40.78 4.41
N VAL A 126 -23.98 -41.29 3.21
CA VAL A 126 -22.66 -41.53 2.63
C VAL A 126 -22.35 -40.43 1.63
N GLU A 127 -21.28 -39.68 1.88
CA GLU A 127 -20.79 -38.67 0.96
C GLU A 127 -19.80 -39.30 -0.04
N ILE A 128 -20.10 -39.14 -1.33
CA ILE A 128 -19.27 -39.57 -2.45
C ILE A 128 -18.78 -38.33 -3.19
N THR A 129 -17.46 -38.22 -3.39
CA THR A 129 -16.82 -37.08 -4.04
C THR A 129 -16.21 -37.48 -5.38
N PHE A 130 -16.38 -36.61 -6.37
CA PHE A 130 -15.70 -36.68 -7.66
C PHE A 130 -14.97 -35.36 -7.89
N GLU A 131 -13.67 -35.42 -8.16
CA GLU A 131 -12.83 -34.24 -8.35
C GLU A 131 -11.94 -34.43 -9.58
N THR A 132 -11.70 -33.37 -10.33
CA THR A 132 -10.70 -33.35 -11.40
C THR A 132 -9.65 -32.32 -11.05
N GLU A 133 -8.39 -32.73 -10.92
CA GLU A 133 -7.29 -31.88 -10.51
C GLU A 133 -6.28 -31.78 -11.64
N TYR A 134 -5.96 -30.56 -12.05
CA TYR A 134 -4.90 -30.29 -13.01
C TYR A 134 -3.61 -29.95 -12.26
N ARG A 135 -2.50 -30.57 -12.66
CA ARG A 135 -1.18 -30.34 -12.07
C ARG A 135 -0.15 -30.02 -13.13
N MET A 136 0.80 -29.20 -12.73
CA MET A 136 1.98 -28.88 -13.52
C MET A 136 3.16 -28.70 -12.56
N ASN A 137 4.36 -29.08 -13.00
CA ASN A 137 5.55 -28.70 -12.27
C ASN A 137 5.75 -27.18 -12.41
N LEU A 138 5.65 -26.47 -11.28
CA LEU A 138 5.80 -25.02 -11.18
C LEU A 138 7.15 -24.60 -10.57
N ASP A 139 8.06 -25.52 -10.30
CA ASP A 139 9.32 -25.25 -9.60
C ASP A 139 10.20 -24.25 -10.36
N SER A 140 10.20 -24.34 -11.69
CA SER A 140 10.89 -23.37 -12.55
C SER A 140 10.32 -21.95 -12.35
N HIS A 141 9.00 -21.81 -12.45
CA HIS A 141 8.31 -20.53 -12.29
C HIS A 141 8.46 -19.96 -10.87
N ILE A 142 8.38 -20.81 -9.84
CA ILE A 142 8.59 -20.41 -8.45
C ILE A 142 10.03 -19.92 -8.25
N ARG A 143 11.03 -20.62 -8.81
CA ARG A 143 12.43 -20.19 -8.78
C ARG A 143 12.61 -18.82 -9.45
N ASP A 144 11.97 -18.59 -10.59
CA ASP A 144 12.06 -17.29 -11.29
C ASP A 144 11.47 -16.15 -10.44
N ILE A 145 10.38 -16.40 -9.72
CA ILE A 145 9.80 -15.44 -8.75
C ILE A 145 10.80 -15.13 -7.63
N TRP A 146 11.45 -16.15 -7.06
CA TRP A 146 12.47 -15.95 -6.01
C TRP A 146 13.68 -15.16 -6.52
N ILE A 147 14.14 -15.44 -7.74
CA ILE A 147 15.21 -14.68 -8.40
C ILE A 147 14.79 -13.22 -8.56
N ALA A 148 13.57 -12.94 -9.03
CA ALA A 148 13.06 -11.59 -9.18
C ALA A 148 13.02 -10.83 -7.84
N ILE A 149 12.56 -11.48 -6.76
CA ILE A 149 12.58 -10.91 -5.41
C ILE A 149 14.03 -10.61 -4.98
N GLY A 150 14.95 -11.57 -5.16
CA GLY A 150 16.35 -11.40 -4.78
C GLY A 150 17.03 -10.22 -5.47
N VAL A 151 16.85 -10.10 -6.79
CA VAL A 151 17.41 -9.00 -7.59
C VAL A 151 16.82 -7.65 -7.18
N LEU A 152 15.49 -7.56 -7.08
CA LEU A 152 14.81 -6.31 -6.72
C LEU A 152 15.10 -5.87 -5.27
N CYS A 153 15.20 -6.82 -4.34
CA CYS A 153 15.63 -6.53 -2.97
C CYS A 153 17.09 -6.06 -2.92
N GLY A 154 17.99 -6.67 -3.70
CA GLY A 154 19.38 -6.23 -3.81
C GLY A 154 19.50 -4.77 -4.29
N LEU A 155 18.82 -4.43 -5.39
CA LEU A 155 18.72 -3.04 -5.87
C LEU A 155 18.04 -2.13 -4.84
N GLY A 156 17.02 -2.64 -4.16
CA GLY A 156 16.29 -1.94 -3.12
C GLY A 156 17.15 -1.55 -1.92
N ILE A 157 18.06 -2.43 -1.50
CA ILE A 157 19.00 -2.16 -0.40
C ILE A 157 19.96 -1.03 -0.78
N VAL A 158 20.47 -1.01 -2.01
CA VAL A 158 21.31 0.09 -2.51
C VAL A 158 20.55 1.43 -2.45
N LEU A 159 19.28 1.44 -2.90
CA LEU A 159 18.42 2.62 -2.81
C LEU A 159 18.15 3.03 -1.36
N ALA A 160 18.02 2.08 -0.43
CA ALA A 160 17.86 2.35 1.00
C ALA A 160 19.08 3.07 1.57
N PHE A 161 20.29 2.64 1.19
CA PHE A 161 21.54 3.30 1.61
C PHE A 161 21.65 4.71 1.04
N ILE A 162 21.31 4.92 -0.24
CA ILE A 162 21.29 6.26 -0.84
C ILE A 162 20.32 7.18 -0.08
N ARG A 163 19.08 6.73 0.18
CA ARG A 163 18.09 7.50 0.94
C ARG A 163 18.55 7.79 2.38
N THR A 164 19.21 6.82 3.01
CA THR A 164 19.80 7.01 4.33
C THR A 164 20.90 8.05 4.29
N SER A 165 21.79 8.01 3.30
CA SER A 165 22.88 8.99 3.14
C SER A 165 22.33 10.41 2.98
N VAL A 166 21.28 10.58 2.17
CA VAL A 166 20.58 11.86 2.02
C VAL A 166 19.98 12.32 3.36
N TRP A 167 19.23 11.46 4.04
CA TRP A 167 18.67 11.77 5.35
C TRP A 167 19.74 12.10 6.40
N TYR A 168 20.86 11.39 6.39
CA TYR A 168 21.98 11.60 7.29
C TYR A 168 22.59 12.99 7.05
N SER A 169 22.79 13.38 5.79
CA SER A 169 23.23 14.73 5.45
C SER A 169 22.22 15.80 5.85
N ARG A 170 20.92 15.55 5.73
CA ARG A 170 19.85 16.49 6.10
C ARG A 170 19.65 16.63 7.60
N SER A 171 19.97 15.58 8.34
CA SER A 171 19.94 15.58 9.81
C SER A 171 21.16 16.29 10.42
N GLY A 172 22.21 16.52 9.63
CA GLY A 172 23.42 17.19 10.10
C GLY A 172 24.28 16.37 11.05
N ARG A 173 24.00 15.07 11.18
CA ARG A 173 24.70 14.16 12.11
C ARG A 173 26.15 13.94 11.67
N GLN A 174 27.04 13.77 12.64
CA GLN A 174 28.47 13.51 12.42
C GLN A 174 28.88 12.09 12.82
N ILE A 175 28.09 11.43 13.66
CA ILE A 175 28.35 10.08 14.16
C ILE A 175 27.20 9.17 13.75
N ILE A 176 27.53 7.94 13.35
CA ILE A 176 26.55 6.88 13.13
C ILE A 176 26.08 6.39 14.50
N ASP A 177 24.90 6.84 14.89
CA ASP A 177 24.23 6.47 16.13
C ASP A 177 23.17 5.38 15.90
N LEU A 178 22.63 4.83 16.99
CA LEU A 178 21.57 3.81 16.92
C LEU A 178 20.35 4.30 16.14
N ALA A 179 20.04 5.59 16.19
CA ALA A 179 18.96 6.17 15.42
C ALA A 179 19.24 6.18 13.91
N THR A 180 20.49 6.33 13.47
CA THR A 180 20.87 6.15 12.05
C THR A 180 20.66 4.70 11.60
N ILE A 181 21.00 3.73 12.45
CA ILE A 181 20.75 2.30 12.17
C ILE A 181 19.24 2.02 12.08
N GLY A 182 18.46 2.54 13.03
CA GLY A 182 16.99 2.44 13.00
C GLY A 182 16.40 3.05 11.72
N GLN A 183 16.95 4.17 11.27
CA GLN A 183 16.50 4.81 10.03
C GLN A 183 16.78 3.97 8.78
N VAL A 184 17.95 3.33 8.70
CA VAL A 184 18.29 2.38 7.62
C VAL A 184 17.26 1.25 7.58
N LEU A 185 16.95 0.66 8.73
CA LEU A 185 15.98 -0.42 8.84
C LEU A 185 14.58 0.01 8.36
N LEU A 186 14.13 1.20 8.74
CA LEU A 186 12.83 1.73 8.30
C LEU A 186 12.79 1.97 6.77
N TYR A 187 13.88 2.43 6.16
CA TYR A 187 13.95 2.56 4.70
C TYR A 187 13.99 1.21 3.99
N ILE A 188 14.67 0.22 4.56
CA ILE A 188 14.68 -1.17 4.06
C ILE A 188 13.26 -1.75 4.13
N ILE A 189 12.55 -1.60 5.26
CA ILE A 189 11.17 -2.06 5.44
C ILE A 189 10.26 -1.47 4.35
N ASN A 190 10.35 -0.17 4.08
CA ASN A 190 9.57 0.47 3.02
C ASN A 190 9.86 -0.14 1.64
N ILE A 191 11.15 -0.24 1.29
CA ILE A 191 11.55 -0.68 -0.04
C ILE A 191 11.24 -2.16 -0.25
N ILE A 192 11.57 -3.02 0.71
CA ILE A 192 11.22 -4.45 0.67
C ILE A 192 9.70 -4.63 0.62
N GLY A 193 8.94 -3.92 1.44
CA GLY A 193 7.47 -3.98 1.38
C GLY A 193 6.92 -3.58 0.00
N THR A 194 7.55 -2.61 -0.66
CA THR A 194 7.19 -2.20 -2.04
C THR A 194 7.54 -3.28 -3.05
N VAL A 195 8.74 -3.88 -2.95
CA VAL A 195 9.20 -4.95 -3.86
C VAL A 195 8.28 -6.16 -3.75
N PHE A 196 7.99 -6.62 -2.53
CA PHE A 196 7.09 -7.75 -2.29
C PHE A 196 5.69 -7.47 -2.83
N PHE A 197 5.19 -6.25 -2.66
CA PHE A 197 3.91 -5.84 -3.24
C PHE A 197 3.93 -5.88 -4.78
N ILE A 198 4.96 -5.33 -5.43
CA ILE A 198 5.08 -5.31 -6.89
C ILE A 198 5.20 -6.74 -7.45
N VAL A 199 6.00 -7.60 -6.81
CA VAL A 199 6.15 -8.99 -7.26
C VAL A 199 4.83 -9.74 -7.08
N MET A 200 4.16 -9.61 -5.93
CA MET A 200 2.84 -10.23 -5.69
C MET A 200 1.81 -9.78 -6.74
N ALA A 201 1.76 -8.49 -7.05
CA ALA A 201 0.88 -7.95 -8.09
C ALA A 201 1.26 -8.45 -9.50
N GLY A 202 2.54 -8.48 -9.84
CA GLY A 202 3.03 -8.96 -11.14
C GLY A 202 2.74 -10.45 -11.34
N VAL A 203 2.96 -11.26 -10.31
CA VAL A 203 2.65 -12.69 -10.27
C VAL A 203 1.16 -12.92 -10.46
N SER A 204 0.31 -12.25 -9.68
CA SER A 204 -1.14 -12.42 -9.79
C SER A 204 -1.70 -11.96 -11.15
N LEU A 205 -1.17 -10.87 -11.72
CA LEU A 205 -1.49 -10.45 -13.08
C LEU A 205 -1.03 -11.44 -14.15
N TRP A 206 0.18 -11.98 -14.02
CA TRP A 206 0.70 -12.98 -14.94
C TRP A 206 -0.21 -14.20 -14.97
N TRP A 207 -0.55 -14.75 -13.79
CA TRP A 207 -1.51 -15.86 -13.72
C TRP A 207 -2.86 -15.46 -14.29
N LEU A 208 -3.41 -14.28 -13.97
CA LEU A 208 -4.69 -13.83 -14.51
C LEU A 208 -4.70 -13.80 -16.04
N ILE A 209 -3.70 -13.18 -16.66
CA ILE A 209 -3.66 -12.98 -18.12
C ILE A 209 -3.41 -14.32 -18.82
N PHE A 210 -2.36 -15.05 -18.41
CA PHE A 210 -1.92 -16.26 -19.10
C PHE A 210 -2.76 -17.48 -18.77
N PHE A 211 -3.47 -17.53 -17.64
CA PHE A 211 -4.43 -18.60 -17.35
C PHE A 211 -5.77 -18.35 -18.05
N LYS A 212 -6.29 -17.11 -18.02
CA LYS A 212 -7.63 -16.83 -18.56
C LYS A 212 -7.67 -16.78 -20.06
N ARG A 213 -6.58 -16.38 -20.73
CA ARG A 213 -6.50 -16.23 -22.19
C ARG A 213 -5.87 -17.45 -22.88
N GLN A 214 -6.01 -18.64 -22.33
CA GLN A 214 -5.46 -19.86 -22.94
C GLN A 214 -6.34 -20.36 -24.08
N GLY A 215 -5.76 -20.50 -25.27
CA GLY A 215 -6.33 -21.29 -26.36
C GLY A 215 -5.90 -22.78 -26.32
N SER A 216 -4.73 -23.05 -25.74
CA SER A 216 -4.20 -24.38 -25.46
C SER A 216 -3.69 -24.42 -24.01
N ALA A 217 -3.76 -25.59 -23.36
CA ALA A 217 -3.44 -25.74 -21.94
C ALA A 217 -1.93 -25.55 -21.68
N PHE A 218 -1.52 -24.32 -21.33
CA PHE A 218 -0.11 -23.97 -21.12
C PHE A 218 0.27 -23.79 -19.65
N LEU A 219 -0.63 -23.22 -18.84
CA LEU A 219 -0.38 -22.87 -17.45
C LEU A 219 -1.56 -23.32 -16.58
N VAL A 220 -1.27 -23.97 -15.46
CA VAL A 220 -2.27 -24.40 -14.47
C VAL A 220 -2.20 -23.51 -13.23
N ILE A 221 -3.32 -23.39 -12.52
CA ILE A 221 -3.37 -22.73 -11.22
C ILE A 221 -2.55 -23.54 -10.20
N PRO A 222 -1.73 -22.91 -9.33
CA PRO A 222 -0.95 -23.64 -8.34
C PRO A 222 -1.84 -24.34 -7.32
N THR A 223 -1.43 -25.53 -6.87
CA THR A 223 -2.13 -26.27 -5.80
C THR A 223 -1.98 -25.57 -4.45
N SER A 224 -2.79 -25.94 -3.45
CA SER A 224 -2.76 -25.33 -2.11
C SER A 224 -1.37 -25.35 -1.46
N VAL A 225 -0.59 -26.41 -1.68
CA VAL A 225 0.79 -26.54 -1.19
C VAL A 225 1.70 -25.52 -1.88
N GLN A 226 1.59 -25.39 -3.20
CA GLN A 226 2.40 -24.45 -4.00
C GLN A 226 2.02 -22.98 -3.76
N GLN A 227 0.78 -22.71 -3.34
CA GLN A 227 0.32 -21.36 -2.99
C GLN A 227 0.94 -20.82 -1.70
N GLY A 228 1.57 -21.66 -0.87
CA GLY A 228 2.17 -21.23 0.40
C GLY A 228 3.16 -20.07 0.26
N SER A 229 4.00 -20.10 -0.78
CA SER A 229 4.94 -19.00 -1.06
C SER A 229 4.22 -17.70 -1.43
N PHE A 230 3.13 -17.78 -2.21
CA PHE A 230 2.34 -16.60 -2.57
C PHE A 230 1.61 -16.02 -1.36
N THR A 231 1.04 -16.86 -0.50
CA THR A 231 0.44 -16.45 0.78
C THR A 231 1.44 -15.67 1.63
N ALA A 232 2.68 -16.15 1.74
CA ALA A 232 3.73 -15.46 2.48
C ALA A 232 4.05 -14.07 1.89
N LEU A 233 4.08 -13.94 0.55
CA LEU A 233 4.27 -12.64 -0.11
C LEU A 233 3.17 -11.64 0.24
N VAL A 234 1.91 -12.06 0.23
CA VAL A 234 0.75 -11.22 0.57
C VAL A 234 0.85 -10.74 2.03
N VAL A 235 1.15 -11.65 2.96
CA VAL A 235 1.27 -11.32 4.40
C VAL A 235 2.43 -10.36 4.66
N ILE A 236 3.61 -10.64 4.10
CA ILE A 236 4.81 -9.81 4.29
C ILE A 236 4.62 -8.43 3.67
N ALA A 237 4.09 -8.35 2.45
CA ALA A 237 3.83 -7.08 1.76
C ALA A 237 2.91 -6.17 2.58
N PHE A 238 1.77 -6.71 3.06
CA PHE A 238 0.83 -5.96 3.89
C PHE A 238 1.44 -5.51 5.22
N SER A 239 2.15 -6.40 5.89
CA SER A 239 2.74 -6.14 7.22
C SER A 239 3.80 -5.04 7.15
N LEU A 240 4.74 -5.14 6.20
CA LEU A 240 5.79 -4.14 6.00
C LEU A 240 5.20 -2.79 5.53
N LYS A 241 4.17 -2.79 4.68
CA LYS A 241 3.53 -1.55 4.24
C LYS A 241 2.75 -0.86 5.34
N THR A 242 2.13 -1.62 6.24
CA THR A 242 1.47 -1.04 7.42
C THR A 242 2.49 -0.37 8.35
N LEU A 243 3.64 -1.00 8.59
CA LEU A 243 4.73 -0.40 9.36
C LEU A 243 5.29 0.87 8.70
N ASP A 244 5.43 0.87 7.37
CA ASP A 244 5.87 2.04 6.60
C ASP A 244 4.91 3.24 6.76
N ILE A 245 3.59 3.01 6.67
CA ILE A 245 2.60 4.08 6.86
C ILE A 245 2.57 4.60 8.30
N LEU A 246 2.71 3.73 9.31
CA LEU A 246 2.81 4.17 10.70
C LEU A 246 4.04 5.08 10.90
N ASN A 247 5.20 4.66 10.38
CA ASN A 247 6.42 5.48 10.40
C ASN A 247 6.24 6.80 9.65
N LEU A 248 5.57 6.79 8.49
CA LEU A 248 5.26 8.01 7.74
C LEU A 248 4.42 8.99 8.58
N ILE A 249 3.34 8.53 9.21
CA ILE A 249 2.46 9.36 10.05
C ILE A 249 3.27 9.94 11.21
N MET A 250 4.10 9.14 11.87
CA MET A 250 4.94 9.59 12.98
C MET A 250 5.95 10.66 12.54
N ARG A 251 6.61 10.48 11.41
CA ARG A 251 7.57 11.46 10.87
C ARG A 251 6.88 12.77 10.50
N GLN A 252 5.76 12.72 9.78
CA GLN A 252 5.03 13.93 9.39
C GLN A 252 4.43 14.67 10.59
N SER A 253 4.01 13.93 11.62
CA SER A 253 3.47 14.53 12.85
C SER A 253 4.56 15.07 13.79
N SER A 254 5.84 14.87 13.48
CA SER A 254 6.98 15.36 14.28
C SER A 254 7.72 16.52 13.61
N ILE A 255 7.19 17.07 12.52
CA ILE A 255 7.79 18.18 11.78
C ILE A 255 7.82 19.45 12.64
N ASP A 256 8.92 20.20 12.60
CA ASP A 256 8.98 21.51 13.22
C ASP A 256 8.39 22.55 12.25
N ILE A 257 7.31 23.23 12.66
CA ILE A 257 6.66 24.29 11.88
C ILE A 257 6.57 25.57 12.70
N PHE A 258 6.87 26.69 12.05
CA PHE A 258 6.77 28.03 12.62
C PHE A 258 6.09 28.98 11.63
N PHE A 259 5.10 29.73 12.11
CA PHE A 259 4.47 30.81 11.37
C PHE A 259 5.13 32.13 11.72
N MET A 260 5.67 32.79 10.71
CA MET A 260 6.43 34.03 10.81
C MET A 260 5.55 35.18 10.34
N ASP A 261 5.27 36.12 11.24
CA ASP A 261 4.44 37.29 10.96
C ASP A 261 5.34 38.46 10.58
N TRP A 262 5.10 39.04 9.40
CA TRP A 262 5.85 40.16 8.87
C TRP A 262 5.29 41.53 9.28
N GLU A 263 4.08 41.57 9.86
CA GLU A 263 3.44 42.80 10.28
C GLU A 263 4.15 43.42 11.47
N LYS A 264 4.29 44.74 11.42
CA LYS A 264 4.85 45.53 12.52
C LYS A 264 3.75 46.34 13.16
N SER A 265 3.89 46.60 14.46
CA SER A 265 2.96 47.52 15.13
C SER A 265 3.02 48.91 14.50
N LYS A 266 1.84 49.53 14.33
CA LYS A 266 1.70 50.90 13.79
C LYS A 266 2.04 51.98 14.83
N THR A 267 1.92 51.63 16.12
CA THR A 267 2.28 52.45 17.27
C THR A 267 3.56 51.89 17.90
N ASN A 268 4.26 52.68 18.74
CA ASN A 268 5.39 52.14 19.51
C ASN A 268 4.95 51.05 20.52
N ASP A 269 3.64 50.82 20.68
CA ASP A 269 3.10 49.74 21.49
C ASP A 269 3.17 48.42 20.71
N THR A 270 4.01 47.53 21.21
CA THR A 270 4.27 46.20 20.61
C THR A 270 3.07 45.24 20.62
N ASN A 271 1.91 45.66 21.13
CA ASN A 271 0.72 44.82 21.36
C ASN A 271 -0.40 44.98 20.32
N ASP A 272 -0.25 45.87 19.31
CA ASP A 272 -1.34 46.19 18.37
C ASP A 272 -1.41 45.27 17.13
N VAL A 273 -0.57 44.23 17.02
CA VAL A 273 -0.60 43.32 15.85
C VAL A 273 -1.63 42.22 16.06
N SER A 274 -2.56 42.09 15.12
CA SER A 274 -3.62 41.09 15.12
C SER A 274 -3.08 39.67 14.93
N VAL A 275 -3.35 38.79 15.91
CA VAL A 275 -2.96 37.37 15.91
C VAL A 275 -3.84 36.53 14.98
N TRP A 276 -5.02 37.04 14.59
CA TRP A 276 -6.01 36.27 13.84
C TRP A 276 -5.49 35.74 12.51
N ARG A 277 -4.66 36.51 11.79
CA ARG A 277 -4.02 36.06 10.54
C ARG A 277 -3.22 34.77 10.73
N THR A 278 -2.48 34.68 11.83
CA THR A 278 -1.67 33.50 12.17
C THR A 278 -2.55 32.31 12.52
N TYR A 279 -3.68 32.54 13.19
CA TYR A 279 -4.67 31.50 13.46
C TYR A 279 -5.34 30.99 12.18
N PHE A 280 -5.72 31.89 11.26
CA PHE A 280 -6.29 31.50 9.97
C PHE A 280 -5.30 30.68 9.14
N ALA A 281 -4.05 31.14 9.00
CA ALA A 281 -3.02 30.40 8.29
C ALA A 281 -2.76 29.02 8.93
N ALA A 282 -2.76 28.94 10.25
CA ALA A 282 -2.56 27.66 10.93
C ALA A 282 -3.75 26.71 10.81
N ASN A 283 -4.98 27.23 10.84
CA ASN A 283 -6.17 26.42 10.64
C ASN A 283 -6.18 25.81 9.22
N GLU A 284 -5.90 26.63 8.21
CA GLU A 284 -5.83 26.17 6.82
C GLU A 284 -4.70 25.15 6.61
N TYR A 285 -3.55 25.36 7.26
CA TYR A 285 -2.51 24.33 7.25
C TYR A 285 -2.95 23.04 7.95
N ASN A 286 -3.71 23.12 9.04
CA ASN A 286 -4.24 21.95 9.77
C ASN A 286 -5.16 21.11 8.87
N GLU A 287 -6.06 21.76 8.14
CA GLU A 287 -6.96 21.11 7.18
C GLU A 287 -6.19 20.46 6.02
N LEU A 288 -5.11 21.10 5.56
CA LEU A 288 -4.27 20.56 4.49
C LEU A 288 -3.50 19.29 4.88
N GLN A 289 -3.30 19.00 6.17
CA GLN A 289 -2.43 17.90 6.60
C GLN A 289 -2.87 16.53 6.08
N THR A 290 -4.18 16.31 6.03
CA THR A 290 -4.81 15.05 5.59
C THR A 290 -5.31 15.11 4.16
N PHE A 291 -5.04 16.20 3.44
CA PHE A 291 -5.44 16.35 2.04
C PHE A 291 -4.85 15.24 1.16
N ARG A 292 -5.73 14.63 0.37
CA ARG A 292 -5.43 13.57 -0.60
C ARG A 292 -5.86 14.02 -1.98
N ARG A 293 -5.04 13.70 -3.00
CA ARG A 293 -5.39 14.01 -4.40
C ARG A 293 -6.49 13.07 -4.92
N ILE A 294 -6.46 11.82 -4.45
CA ILE A 294 -7.43 10.79 -4.81
C ILE A 294 -8.41 10.60 -3.65
N SER A 295 -9.70 10.71 -3.94
CA SER A 295 -10.75 10.40 -2.97
C SER A 295 -10.83 8.89 -2.73
N VAL A 296 -10.38 8.45 -1.54
CA VAL A 296 -10.35 7.04 -1.16
C VAL A 296 -11.76 6.43 -1.12
N THR A 297 -12.75 7.19 -0.63
CA THR A 297 -14.15 6.74 -0.56
C THR A 297 -14.70 6.43 -1.95
N PHE A 298 -14.57 7.38 -2.88
CA PHE A 298 -15.04 7.19 -4.26
C PHE A 298 -14.26 6.07 -4.97
N HIS A 299 -12.97 5.94 -4.68
CA HIS A 299 -12.13 4.86 -5.20
C HIS A 299 -12.61 3.47 -4.78
N ILE A 300 -12.79 3.23 -3.48
CA ILE A 300 -13.25 1.94 -2.96
C ILE A 300 -14.63 1.58 -3.50
N LEU A 301 -15.56 2.56 -3.55
CA LEU A 301 -16.90 2.35 -4.12
C LEU A 301 -16.84 2.00 -5.61
N SER A 302 -16.01 2.69 -6.39
CA SER A 302 -15.84 2.42 -7.82
C SER A 302 -15.29 1.01 -8.05
N VAL A 303 -14.26 0.61 -7.30
CA VAL A 303 -13.69 -0.74 -7.40
C VAL A 303 -14.72 -1.80 -7.03
N LEU A 304 -15.49 -1.60 -5.96
CA LEU A 304 -16.54 -2.53 -5.53
C LEU A 304 -17.66 -2.63 -6.57
N PHE A 305 -18.04 -1.51 -7.20
CA PHE A 305 -19.01 -1.50 -8.29
C PHE A 305 -18.56 -2.39 -9.45
N PHE A 306 -17.32 -2.23 -9.93
CA PHE A 306 -16.80 -3.07 -11.01
C PHE A 306 -16.65 -4.54 -10.61
N LEU A 307 -16.13 -4.84 -9.42
CA LEU A 307 -15.91 -6.22 -8.99
C LEU A 307 -17.22 -6.95 -8.69
N LYS A 308 -18.15 -6.30 -7.96
CA LYS A 308 -19.35 -6.96 -7.42
C LYS A 308 -20.63 -6.68 -8.19
N VAL A 309 -20.84 -5.46 -8.69
CA VAL A 309 -22.09 -5.10 -9.40
C VAL A 309 -22.04 -5.55 -10.87
N ILE A 310 -20.89 -5.38 -11.53
CA ILE A 310 -20.67 -5.85 -12.91
C ILE A 310 -20.34 -7.35 -12.97
N ASN A 311 -20.12 -8.01 -11.82
CA ASN A 311 -19.71 -9.42 -11.70
C ASN A 311 -18.34 -9.74 -12.31
N LEU A 312 -17.39 -8.79 -12.30
CA LEU A 312 -16.00 -9.10 -12.66
C LEU A 312 -15.34 -10.09 -11.69
N GLU A 313 -15.92 -10.33 -10.50
CA GLU A 313 -15.50 -11.42 -9.60
C GLU A 313 -15.51 -12.80 -10.28
N ASN A 314 -16.40 -13.02 -11.27
CA ASN A 314 -16.47 -14.27 -12.01
C ASN A 314 -15.23 -14.52 -12.88
N VAL A 315 -14.45 -13.48 -13.20
CA VAL A 315 -13.15 -13.62 -13.85
C VAL A 315 -12.16 -14.37 -12.94
N ALA A 316 -12.31 -14.33 -11.62
CA ALA A 316 -11.40 -14.98 -10.68
C ALA A 316 -11.71 -16.48 -10.42
N THR A 317 -12.70 -17.05 -11.10
CA THR A 317 -13.05 -18.47 -11.03
C THR A 317 -11.92 -19.37 -11.56
N ALA A 318 -11.77 -20.58 -11.03
CA ALA A 318 -10.73 -21.53 -11.44
C ALA A 318 -11.01 -22.26 -12.78
N GLN A 319 -11.59 -21.56 -13.76
CA GLN A 319 -11.80 -22.06 -15.14
C GLN A 319 -11.00 -21.23 -16.15
N PRO A 320 -10.46 -21.86 -17.21
CA PRO A 320 -9.95 -21.12 -18.36
C PRO A 320 -11.11 -20.39 -19.05
N GLY A 321 -10.84 -19.20 -19.58
CA GLY A 321 -11.85 -18.34 -20.21
C GLY A 321 -12.56 -17.37 -19.26
N ILE A 322 -13.34 -16.48 -19.87
CA ILE A 322 -14.06 -15.40 -19.19
C ILE A 322 -15.54 -15.58 -19.46
N ASN A 323 -16.29 -15.92 -18.42
CA ASN A 323 -17.74 -15.88 -18.43
C ASN A 323 -18.23 -15.01 -17.26
N LEU A 324 -18.78 -13.84 -17.56
CA LEU A 324 -19.25 -12.88 -16.56
C LEU A 324 -20.64 -13.24 -16.01
N PHE A 325 -21.44 -13.94 -16.80
CA PHE A 325 -22.82 -14.29 -16.46
C PHE A 325 -23.02 -15.79 -16.73
N PRO A 326 -22.52 -16.67 -15.84
CA PRO A 326 -22.75 -18.10 -15.97
C PRO A 326 -24.25 -18.41 -15.85
N SER A 327 -24.73 -19.34 -16.66
CA SER A 327 -26.10 -19.83 -16.57
C SER A 327 -26.26 -20.66 -15.28
N SER A 328 -27.46 -20.75 -14.72
CA SER A 328 -27.70 -21.54 -13.50
C SER A 328 -27.42 -23.04 -13.66
N SER A 329 -27.38 -23.53 -14.90
CA SER A 329 -27.01 -24.90 -15.26
C SER A 329 -25.51 -25.11 -15.41
N ASP A 330 -24.73 -24.04 -15.53
CA ASP A 330 -23.30 -24.13 -15.81
C ASP A 330 -22.55 -24.40 -14.51
N TYR A 331 -21.62 -25.36 -14.56
CA TYR A 331 -20.73 -25.62 -13.43
C TYR A 331 -19.79 -24.42 -13.21
N THR A 332 -19.92 -23.75 -12.07
CA THR A 332 -19.00 -22.67 -11.67
C THR A 332 -17.97 -23.19 -10.66
N PRO A 333 -16.67 -23.29 -11.03
CA PRO A 333 -15.65 -23.70 -10.07
C PRO A 333 -15.43 -22.61 -9.02
N GLY A 334 -14.87 -23.02 -7.88
CA GLY A 334 -14.53 -22.10 -6.79
C GLY A 334 -13.57 -20.99 -7.22
N TYR A 335 -13.56 -19.90 -6.45
CA TYR A 335 -12.64 -18.78 -6.67
C TYR A 335 -11.22 -19.17 -6.29
N ASN A 336 -10.25 -18.66 -7.06
CA ASN A 336 -8.84 -18.78 -6.70
C ASN A 336 -8.29 -17.46 -6.12
N GLY A 337 -7.55 -17.55 -5.02
CA GLY A 337 -6.99 -16.38 -4.34
C GLY A 337 -6.03 -15.56 -5.21
N ILE A 338 -5.18 -16.21 -6.01
CA ILE A 338 -4.22 -15.52 -6.90
C ILE A 338 -4.97 -14.74 -7.98
N LEU A 339 -5.97 -15.36 -8.61
CA LEU A 339 -6.78 -14.72 -9.65
C LEU A 339 -7.63 -13.57 -9.09
N ARG A 340 -8.18 -13.74 -7.88
CA ARG A 340 -8.91 -12.67 -7.18
C ARG A 340 -8.04 -11.46 -6.92
N VAL A 341 -6.81 -11.69 -6.44
CA VAL A 341 -5.83 -10.63 -6.21
C VAL A 341 -5.49 -9.94 -7.54
N GLY A 342 -5.31 -10.72 -8.62
CA GLY A 342 -5.03 -10.18 -9.96
C GLY A 342 -6.13 -9.25 -10.46
N ILE A 343 -7.40 -9.67 -10.43
CA ILE A 343 -8.51 -8.85 -10.95
C ILE A 343 -8.75 -7.63 -10.07
N ALA A 344 -8.64 -7.77 -8.75
CA ALA A 344 -8.75 -6.66 -7.82
C ALA A 344 -7.64 -5.65 -8.06
N PHE A 345 -6.39 -6.09 -8.21
CA PHE A 345 -5.25 -5.22 -8.51
C PHE A 345 -5.45 -4.47 -9.84
N SER A 346 -5.88 -5.16 -10.90
CA SER A 346 -6.20 -4.53 -12.18
C SER A 346 -7.26 -3.43 -12.03
N MET A 347 -8.33 -3.72 -11.27
CA MET A 347 -9.41 -2.74 -11.08
C MET A 347 -8.97 -1.54 -10.25
N TRP A 348 -8.19 -1.75 -9.17
CA TRP A 348 -7.60 -0.67 -8.38
C TRP A 348 -6.72 0.25 -9.23
N LEU A 349 -5.86 -0.31 -10.10
CA LEU A 349 -5.02 0.50 -10.99
C LEU A 349 -5.85 1.25 -12.04
N ALA A 350 -6.82 0.58 -12.67
CA ALA A 350 -7.65 1.20 -13.71
C ALA A 350 -8.46 2.38 -13.16
N THR A 351 -9.11 2.21 -12.01
CA THR A 351 -9.87 3.29 -11.35
C THR A 351 -8.94 4.42 -10.86
N ALA A 352 -7.73 4.10 -10.38
CA ALA A 352 -6.76 5.11 -9.96
C ALA A 352 -6.27 5.96 -11.12
N LEU A 353 -5.99 5.33 -12.27
CA LEU A 353 -5.57 6.03 -13.48
C LEU A 353 -6.66 7.01 -13.95
N ILE A 354 -7.92 6.55 -14.00
CA ILE A 354 -9.05 7.40 -14.39
C ILE A 354 -9.21 8.58 -13.42
N GLN A 355 -9.20 8.32 -12.11
CA GLN A 355 -9.34 9.36 -11.09
C GLN A 355 -8.17 10.36 -11.13
N TYR A 356 -6.95 9.89 -11.33
CA TYR A 356 -5.78 10.75 -11.44
C TYR A 356 -5.85 11.65 -12.68
N LEU A 357 -6.25 11.10 -13.83
CA LEU A 357 -6.45 11.90 -15.05
C LEU A 357 -7.54 12.95 -14.86
N VAL A 358 -8.67 12.58 -14.23
CA VAL A 358 -9.73 13.54 -13.90
C VAL A 358 -9.24 14.64 -12.96
N TYR A 359 -8.46 14.27 -11.94
CA TYR A 359 -7.90 15.23 -11.00
C TYR A 359 -6.96 16.23 -11.68
N VAL A 360 -5.98 15.75 -12.46
CA VAL A 360 -4.96 16.62 -13.09
C VAL A 360 -5.55 17.47 -14.22
N ILE A 361 -6.38 16.88 -15.09
CA ILE A 361 -6.90 17.58 -16.27
C ILE A 361 -8.04 18.53 -15.89
N PHE A 362 -8.95 18.09 -15.02
CA PHE A 362 -10.16 18.84 -14.70
C PHE A 362 -10.09 19.53 -13.34
N TYR A 363 -9.95 18.77 -12.24
CA TYR A 363 -10.11 19.33 -10.90
C TYR A 363 -9.05 20.38 -10.57
N GLN A 364 -7.78 20.04 -10.73
CA GLN A 364 -6.66 20.91 -10.38
C GLN A 364 -6.61 22.17 -11.25
N ARG A 365 -7.00 22.06 -12.53
CA ARG A 365 -6.90 23.17 -13.48
C ARG A 365 -8.11 24.11 -13.46
N PHE A 366 -9.32 23.58 -13.25
CA PHE A 366 -10.56 24.35 -13.40
C PHE A 366 -11.35 24.52 -12.11
N VAL A 367 -11.10 23.71 -11.07
CA VAL A 367 -11.87 23.76 -9.81
C VAL A 367 -11.05 24.39 -8.70
N GLU A 368 -9.99 23.72 -8.24
CA GLU A 368 -9.26 24.16 -7.06
C GLU A 368 -7.86 23.54 -6.96
N ASP A 369 -6.86 24.36 -6.65
CA ASP A 369 -5.52 23.93 -6.28
C ASP A 369 -5.20 24.31 -4.83
N ARG A 370 -5.57 23.42 -3.90
CA ARG A 370 -5.47 23.68 -2.44
C ARG A 370 -4.07 24.05 -1.96
N ILE A 371 -3.02 23.54 -2.62
CA ILE A 371 -1.64 23.85 -2.23
C ILE A 371 -1.29 25.29 -2.60
N ILE A 372 -1.70 25.76 -3.79
CA ILE A 372 -1.51 27.15 -4.20
C ILE A 372 -2.38 28.08 -3.37
N ASN A 373 -3.66 27.74 -3.17
CA ASN A 373 -4.59 28.54 -2.38
C ASN A 373 -4.02 28.87 -0.98
N PHE A 374 -3.34 27.91 -0.36
CA PHE A 374 -2.69 28.13 0.93
C PHE A 374 -1.49 29.09 0.85
N ILE A 375 -0.69 29.03 -0.20
CA ILE A 375 0.44 29.95 -0.41
C ILE A 375 -0.08 31.37 -0.69
N ASP A 376 -1.15 31.48 -1.48
CA ASP A 376 -1.84 32.74 -1.73
C ASP A 376 -2.41 33.32 -0.44
N LEU A 377 -3.03 32.49 0.39
CA LEU A 377 -3.50 32.89 1.72
C LEU A 377 -2.36 33.40 2.60
N CYS A 378 -1.22 32.70 2.63
CA CYS A 378 -0.03 33.14 3.37
C CYS A 378 0.42 34.53 2.91
N SER A 379 0.43 34.78 1.60
CA SER A 379 0.83 36.06 0.98
C SER A 379 -0.14 37.20 1.29
N ILE A 380 -1.43 36.91 1.24
CA ILE A 380 -2.50 37.86 1.58
C ILE A 380 -2.48 38.16 3.09
N SER A 381 -2.15 37.18 3.92
CA SER A 381 -2.14 37.31 5.38
C SER A 381 -0.82 37.86 5.94
N ASN A 382 0.17 38.19 5.09
CA ASN A 382 1.50 38.63 5.48
C ASN A 382 2.26 37.63 6.37
N ILE A 383 2.04 36.33 6.18
CA ILE A 383 2.62 35.27 7.00
C ILE A 383 3.45 34.34 6.15
N SER A 384 4.71 34.18 6.54
CA SER A 384 5.57 33.15 6.01
C SER A 384 5.52 31.88 6.85
N VAL A 385 5.70 30.73 6.22
CA VAL A 385 5.75 29.45 6.93
C VAL A 385 7.15 28.86 6.80
N PHE A 386 7.81 28.64 7.93
CA PHE A 386 9.11 28.00 7.99
C PHE A 386 8.97 26.60 8.59
N ILE A 387 9.35 25.59 7.81
CA ILE A 387 9.11 24.18 8.12
C ILE A 387 10.42 23.42 8.03
N LEU A 388 10.76 22.67 9.08
CA LEU A 388 11.89 21.75 9.09
C LEU A 388 11.37 20.32 9.24
N THR A 389 11.52 19.52 8.17
CA THR A 389 11.17 18.10 8.20
C THR A 389 12.28 17.26 8.81
N ASP A 390 13.53 17.64 8.57
CA ASP A 390 14.72 17.11 9.22
C ASP A 390 15.47 18.27 9.89
N ASN A 391 16.49 17.95 10.70
CA ASN A 391 17.16 18.94 11.54
C ASN A 391 17.72 20.16 10.77
N GLN A 392 18.24 19.96 9.56
CA GLN A 392 18.80 21.02 8.72
C GLN A 392 18.09 21.19 7.38
N TYR A 393 16.95 20.54 7.18
CA TYR A 393 16.28 20.48 5.89
C TYR A 393 14.77 20.63 6.03
N GLY A 394 14.18 21.41 5.14
CA GLY A 394 12.73 21.51 5.02
C GLY A 394 12.30 22.49 3.96
N TYR A 395 11.29 23.29 4.25
CA TYR A 395 10.59 24.14 3.29
C TYR A 395 10.35 25.52 3.90
N TYR A 396 10.46 26.54 3.06
CA TYR A 396 10.08 27.91 3.37
C TYR A 396 9.05 28.38 2.35
N LEU A 397 7.90 28.78 2.85
CA LEU A 397 6.84 29.41 2.08
C LEU A 397 6.91 30.91 2.34
N HIS A 398 7.23 31.64 1.29
CA HIS A 398 7.30 33.09 1.33
C HIS A 398 5.89 33.65 1.18
N GLY A 399 5.39 34.28 2.24
CA GLY A 399 4.08 34.92 2.27
C GLY A 399 4.19 36.37 2.75
N ARG A 400 5.33 37.03 2.51
CA ARG A 400 5.43 38.47 2.77
C ARG A 400 4.55 39.18 1.75
N SER A 401 3.58 39.94 2.24
CA SER A 401 2.74 40.72 1.37
C SER A 401 3.54 41.85 0.75
N PRO A 402 3.34 42.16 -0.54
CA PRO A 402 3.92 43.35 -1.13
C PRO A 402 3.18 44.63 -0.70
N HIS A 403 2.05 44.50 0.01
CA HIS A 403 1.30 45.61 0.59
C HIS A 403 1.86 46.04 1.95
N GLU A 404 1.71 47.32 2.30
CA GLU A 404 2.21 47.87 3.57
C GLU A 404 1.53 47.26 4.81
N THR A 405 0.23 46.96 4.71
CA THR A 405 -0.58 46.35 5.78
C THR A 405 -1.60 45.41 5.15
N THR A 406 -1.88 44.28 5.80
CA THR A 406 -2.83 43.30 5.29
C THR A 406 -4.10 43.15 6.13
N ASP A 407 -4.08 43.61 7.37
CA ASP A 407 -5.29 43.66 8.21
C ASP A 407 -6.06 44.95 7.90
N VAL A 408 -6.79 44.93 6.78
CA VAL A 408 -7.45 46.09 6.19
C VAL A 408 -8.93 45.80 5.91
N ASN A 409 -9.72 46.88 5.84
CA ASN A 409 -11.14 46.79 5.48
C ASN A 409 -11.33 46.26 4.05
N VAL A 410 -12.50 45.71 3.76
CA VAL A 410 -12.85 45.11 2.45
C VAL A 410 -12.55 46.05 1.27
N LYS A 411 -12.81 47.35 1.42
CA LYS A 411 -12.54 48.36 0.38
C LYS A 411 -11.05 48.46 0.04
N ASP A 412 -10.20 48.51 1.06
CA ASP A 412 -8.76 48.63 0.89
C ASP A 412 -8.16 47.33 0.36
N MET A 413 -8.71 46.18 0.79
CA MET A 413 -8.35 44.87 0.24
C MET A 413 -8.65 44.80 -1.27
N MET A 414 -9.83 45.25 -1.72
CA MET A 414 -10.16 45.30 -3.15
C MET A 414 -9.23 46.24 -3.93
N LEU A 415 -8.84 47.38 -3.35
CA LEU A 415 -7.89 48.31 -3.97
C LEU A 415 -6.50 47.68 -4.10
N ASN A 416 -6.06 46.94 -3.09
CA ASN A 416 -4.78 46.22 -3.09
C ASN A 416 -4.76 45.14 -4.18
N LEU A 417 -5.81 44.32 -4.28
CA LEU A 417 -5.96 43.32 -5.34
C LEU A 417 -6.01 43.95 -6.74
N LYS A 418 -6.68 45.10 -6.88
CA LYS A 418 -6.70 45.83 -8.15
C LYS A 418 -5.32 46.33 -8.55
N ARG A 419 -4.56 46.91 -7.61
CA ARG A 419 -3.19 47.37 -7.86
C ARG A 419 -2.24 46.22 -8.24
N GLU A 420 -2.44 45.06 -7.64
CA GLU A 420 -1.70 43.84 -7.98
C GLU A 420 -2.04 43.35 -9.40
N SER A 421 -3.33 43.32 -9.76
CA SER A 421 -3.77 42.95 -11.11
C SER A 421 -3.27 43.90 -12.21
N GLU A 422 -3.04 45.16 -11.86
CA GLU A 422 -2.49 46.19 -12.75
C GLU A 422 -0.94 46.20 -12.74
N GLU A 423 -0.29 45.24 -12.07
CA GLU A 423 1.17 45.13 -11.89
C GLU A 423 1.85 46.41 -11.36
N LYS A 424 1.11 47.23 -10.59
CA LYS A 424 1.61 48.51 -10.03
C LYS A 424 2.47 48.34 -8.79
N ILE A 425 2.59 47.12 -8.28
CA ILE A 425 3.28 46.76 -7.04
C ILE A 425 4.27 45.62 -7.35
N GLY A 426 5.32 45.49 -6.55
CA GLY A 426 6.26 44.38 -6.64
C GLY A 426 5.57 43.01 -6.56
N ARG A 427 6.17 42.04 -7.26
CA ARG A 427 5.73 40.64 -7.29
C ARG A 427 5.88 39.97 -5.92
N ARG A 428 5.15 38.87 -5.70
CA ARG A 428 5.06 38.19 -4.39
C ARG A 428 6.25 37.30 -4.02
N GLY A 429 7.28 37.17 -4.86
CA GLY A 429 8.43 36.31 -4.60
C GLY A 429 9.45 36.92 -3.63
N LEU A 430 10.38 36.08 -3.14
CA LEU A 430 11.41 36.51 -2.18
C LEU A 430 12.46 37.41 -2.83
N GLU A 431 12.82 37.14 -4.09
CA GLU A 431 13.73 38.00 -4.86
C GLU A 431 12.96 39.11 -5.57
N PRO A 432 13.55 40.31 -5.70
CA PRO A 432 12.90 41.41 -6.40
C PRO A 432 12.56 40.99 -7.84
N ASN A 433 11.31 41.18 -8.23
CA ASN A 433 10.74 40.81 -9.54
C ASN A 433 10.59 39.29 -9.81
N SER A 434 10.70 38.43 -8.79
CA SER A 434 10.34 37.01 -8.92
C SER A 434 8.91 36.74 -8.43
N ASP A 435 8.27 35.73 -9.01
CA ASP A 435 6.99 35.17 -8.56
C ASP A 435 7.19 33.88 -7.72
N ASP A 436 8.43 33.50 -7.46
CA ASP A 436 8.76 32.28 -6.72
C ASP A 436 8.50 32.46 -5.22
N GLN A 437 7.56 31.69 -4.68
CA GLN A 437 7.19 31.75 -3.26
C GLN A 437 7.56 30.50 -2.47
N MET A 438 7.91 29.42 -3.17
CA MET A 438 8.22 28.13 -2.55
C MET A 438 9.71 27.84 -2.62
N TYR A 439 10.30 27.55 -1.47
CA TYR A 439 11.72 27.24 -1.36
C TYR A 439 11.94 25.96 -0.54
N ILE A 440 12.79 25.07 -1.03
CA ILE A 440 13.38 24.01 -0.22
C ILE A 440 14.59 24.63 0.51
N VAL A 441 14.66 24.48 1.82
CA VAL A 441 15.71 25.11 2.61
C VAL A 441 16.64 24.07 3.19
N LYS A 442 17.94 24.28 3.01
CA LYS A 442 19.01 23.61 3.74
C LYS A 442 19.74 24.62 4.61
N VAL A 443 19.51 24.57 5.92
CA VAL A 443 20.09 25.54 6.86
C VAL A 443 21.48 25.14 7.33
N ASP A 444 22.30 26.13 7.62
CA ASP A 444 23.61 25.93 8.23
C ASP A 444 23.50 25.40 9.68
N ARG A 445 24.56 24.75 10.16
CA ARG A 445 24.65 24.21 11.52
C ARG A 445 24.63 25.31 12.58
N THR A 446 25.33 26.42 12.34
CA THR A 446 25.40 27.54 13.30
C THR A 446 24.07 28.27 13.40
N PHE A 447 23.35 28.41 12.28
CA PHE A 447 21.99 28.90 12.27
C PHE A 447 21.06 27.96 13.04
N ARG A 448 21.15 26.65 12.78
CA ARG A 448 20.28 25.65 13.41
C ARG A 448 20.47 25.59 14.92
N SER A 449 21.71 25.70 15.42
CA SER A 449 21.98 25.67 16.86
C SER A 449 21.36 26.87 17.59
N GLN A 450 21.45 28.07 17.01
CA GLN A 450 20.77 29.25 17.55
C GLN A 450 19.25 29.13 17.47
N TYR A 451 18.72 28.68 16.33
CA TYR A 451 17.29 28.42 16.18
C TYR A 451 16.79 27.40 17.23
N GLU A 452 17.55 26.33 17.50
CA GLU A 452 17.21 25.36 18.53
C GLU A 452 17.25 25.94 19.94
N LEU A 453 18.23 26.78 20.24
CA LEU A 453 18.34 27.45 21.54
C LEU A 453 17.12 28.35 21.80
N LEU A 454 16.72 29.16 20.83
CA LEU A 454 15.51 29.97 20.88
C LEU A 454 14.26 29.08 21.02
N LEU A 455 14.14 28.04 20.20
CA LEU A 455 13.00 27.11 20.22
C LEU A 455 12.90 26.33 21.55
N ARG A 456 14.02 25.93 22.18
CA ARG A 456 14.04 25.25 23.48
C ARG A 456 13.67 26.19 24.62
N SER A 457 14.17 27.42 24.59
CA SER A 457 13.76 28.45 25.57
C SER A 457 12.25 28.68 25.52
N TYR A 458 11.67 28.59 24.31
CA TYR A 458 10.25 28.67 24.06
C TYR A 458 9.49 27.40 24.51
N GLN A 459 9.96 26.19 24.18
CA GLN A 459 9.26 24.93 24.47
C GLN A 459 9.32 24.50 25.94
N SER A 460 10.46 24.70 26.62
CA SER A 460 10.64 24.28 28.03
C SER A 460 9.67 24.99 28.98
N ARG A 461 9.23 26.20 28.61
CA ARG A 461 8.31 27.04 29.39
C ARG A 461 6.83 26.66 29.22
N ILE A 462 6.49 25.88 28.19
CA ILE A 462 5.12 25.37 27.96
C ILE A 462 4.79 24.20 28.90
N LEU A 463 5.80 23.43 29.32
CA LEU A 463 5.65 22.20 30.12
C LEU A 463 5.43 22.45 31.62
N THR A 464 5.72 23.65 32.14
CA THR A 464 5.58 24.02 33.56
C THR A 464 4.18 24.49 33.97
N ARG A 465 3.15 24.24 33.15
CA ARG A 465 1.74 24.56 33.44
C ARG A 465 1.19 23.70 34.60
N SER A 466 1.42 24.12 35.84
CA SER A 466 0.77 23.51 37.01
C SER A 466 0.12 24.50 37.98
N ASN A 467 0.29 25.82 37.85
CA ASN A 467 -0.23 26.78 38.85
C ASN A 467 -0.96 28.00 38.24
N LYS A 468 -2.27 28.11 38.52
CA LYS A 468 -3.21 29.16 38.03
C LYS A 468 -2.87 30.63 38.40
N LYS A 469 -1.94 30.91 39.32
CA LYS A 469 -1.55 32.28 39.71
C LYS A 469 -0.29 32.80 39.00
N ILE A 470 0.39 31.96 38.22
CA ILE A 470 1.62 32.30 37.49
C ILE A 470 1.32 32.48 35.97
N GLU A 471 0.05 32.39 35.59
CA GLU A 471 -0.40 32.24 34.20
C GLU A 471 -0.18 33.51 33.34
N GLU A 472 -0.38 34.71 33.90
CA GLU A 472 -0.15 35.98 33.18
C GLU A 472 1.35 36.21 32.90
N ARG A 473 2.20 36.08 33.92
CA ARG A 473 3.65 36.27 33.78
C ARG A 473 4.30 35.22 32.88
N GLU A 474 3.82 33.97 32.93
CA GLU A 474 4.26 32.91 32.00
C GLU A 474 3.81 33.19 30.56
N SER A 475 2.61 33.74 30.37
CA SER A 475 2.10 34.10 29.03
C SER A 475 2.90 35.23 28.38
N GLU A 476 3.29 36.26 29.14
CA GLU A 476 4.13 37.35 28.65
C GLU A 476 5.53 36.88 28.25
N ILE A 477 6.14 36.03 29.07
CA ILE A 477 7.47 35.45 28.81
C ILE A 477 7.43 34.58 27.55
N LEU A 478 6.34 33.85 27.34
CA LEU A 478 6.12 33.00 26.19
C LEU A 478 5.93 33.81 24.90
N LEU A 479 5.16 34.90 24.97
CA LEU A 479 5.00 35.86 23.87
C LEU A 479 6.33 36.53 23.53
N ALA A 480 7.13 36.90 24.53
CA ALA A 480 8.47 37.45 24.30
C ALA A 480 9.40 36.44 23.60
N SER A 481 9.34 35.16 23.97
CA SER A 481 10.09 34.09 23.29
C SER A 481 9.61 33.88 21.84
N TYR A 482 8.30 33.94 21.57
CA TYR A 482 7.76 33.90 20.20
C TYR A 482 8.25 35.08 19.36
N ARG A 483 8.17 36.31 19.91
CA ARG A 483 8.65 37.53 19.25
C ARG A 483 10.13 37.46 18.92
N GLY A 484 10.96 37.04 19.88
CA GLY A 484 12.40 36.87 19.64
C GLY A 484 12.72 35.87 18.53
N LEU A 485 11.95 34.78 18.43
CA LEU A 485 12.09 33.82 17.33
C LEU A 485 11.63 34.39 15.98
N ASN A 486 10.52 35.12 15.97
CA ASN A 486 9.98 35.79 14.79
C ASN A 486 10.97 36.84 14.26
N GLU A 487 11.49 37.70 15.14
CA GLU A 487 12.48 38.72 14.81
C GLU A 487 13.77 38.10 14.26
N PHE A 488 14.26 37.03 14.88
CA PHE A 488 15.43 36.30 14.40
C PHE A 488 15.24 35.76 12.97
N LEU A 489 14.10 35.12 12.68
CA LEU A 489 13.80 34.59 11.35
C LEU A 489 13.56 35.70 10.32
N CYS A 490 12.83 36.76 10.67
CA CYS A 490 12.65 37.94 9.83
C CYS A 490 13.99 38.60 9.49
N ALA A 491 14.89 38.72 10.47
CA ALA A 491 16.23 39.26 10.29
C ALA A 491 17.10 38.36 9.39
N PHE A 492 16.99 37.04 9.55
CA PHE A 492 17.65 36.07 8.68
C PHE A 492 17.19 36.19 7.22
N ILE A 493 15.88 36.18 6.96
CA ILE A 493 15.34 36.27 5.60
C ILE A 493 15.68 37.62 4.95
N ASN A 494 15.62 38.72 5.71
CA ASN A 494 16.02 40.07 5.25
C ASN A 494 17.54 40.24 5.07
N ARG A 495 18.35 39.20 5.32
CA ARG A 495 19.83 39.25 5.28
C ARG A 495 20.43 40.32 6.19
N SER A 496 19.77 40.65 7.30
CA SER A 496 20.28 41.65 8.26
C SER A 496 21.26 41.06 9.28
N LEU A 497 21.44 39.74 9.28
CA LEU A 497 22.37 39.02 10.14
C LEU A 497 23.62 38.62 9.34
N PRO A 498 24.76 39.35 9.42
CA PRO A 498 25.95 39.05 8.63
C PRO A 498 26.62 37.71 8.97
N THR A 499 26.27 37.13 10.13
CA THR A 499 26.73 35.81 10.56
C THR A 499 26.03 34.67 9.81
N TYR A 500 24.77 34.86 9.40
CA TYR A 500 23.93 33.82 8.82
C TYR A 500 23.47 34.25 7.43
N ASN A 501 24.28 33.95 6.42
CA ASN A 501 23.92 34.22 5.04
C ASN A 501 23.27 33.00 4.37
N TYR A 502 22.53 33.27 3.29
CA TYR A 502 21.97 32.24 2.44
C TYR A 502 22.03 32.59 0.96
N ILE A 503 22.10 31.55 0.13
CA ILE A 503 22.16 31.64 -1.32
C ILE A 503 20.88 31.02 -1.91
N ILE A 504 20.27 31.70 -2.88
CA ILE A 504 19.13 31.20 -3.64
C ILE A 504 19.66 30.56 -4.93
N ARG A 505 19.31 29.29 -5.20
CA ARG A 505 19.70 28.61 -6.46
C ARG A 505 18.67 27.57 -6.90
N PRO A 506 18.47 27.32 -8.20
CA PRO A 506 17.67 26.18 -8.64
C PRO A 506 18.39 24.83 -8.36
N ARG A 507 17.61 23.75 -8.20
CA ARG A 507 18.15 22.38 -8.15
C ARG A 507 18.56 21.90 -9.54
N TRP A 508 19.69 21.21 -9.63
CA TRP A 508 20.08 20.53 -10.86
C TRP A 508 19.19 19.31 -11.13
N MET A 509 19.13 18.87 -12.40
CA MET A 509 18.30 17.74 -12.81
C MET A 509 18.59 16.47 -12.00
N LEU A 510 19.87 16.16 -11.75
CA LEU A 510 20.25 15.00 -10.94
C LEU A 510 19.88 15.16 -9.46
N GLU A 511 19.96 16.38 -8.90
CA GLU A 511 19.49 16.69 -7.54
C GLU A 511 17.97 16.45 -7.44
N LYS A 512 17.22 16.84 -8.48
CA LYS A 512 15.77 16.59 -8.57
C LYS A 512 15.46 15.10 -8.66
N LEU A 513 16.11 14.37 -9.56
CA LEU A 513 15.85 12.95 -9.81
C LEU A 513 16.16 12.06 -8.61
N LEU A 514 17.33 12.23 -8.00
CA LEU A 514 17.76 11.43 -6.84
C LEU A 514 17.20 11.97 -5.51
N ASN A 515 16.53 13.12 -5.55
CA ASN A 515 16.12 13.89 -4.39
C ASN A 515 17.27 14.05 -3.38
N CYS A 516 18.48 14.34 -3.86
CA CYS A 516 19.67 14.58 -3.06
C CYS A 516 20.17 16.02 -3.26
N GLU A 517 20.89 16.56 -2.28
CA GLU A 517 21.60 17.83 -2.43
C GLU A 517 23.08 17.51 -2.68
N PHE A 518 23.59 17.81 -3.87
CA PHE A 518 25.04 17.70 -4.08
C PHE A 518 25.70 18.84 -3.30
N ARG A 519 26.71 18.49 -2.50
CA ARG A 519 27.57 19.52 -1.93
C ARG A 519 28.27 20.19 -3.10
N SER A 520 28.07 21.50 -3.26
CA SER A 520 28.95 22.28 -4.12
C SER A 520 30.32 22.26 -3.47
N THR A 521 31.24 21.47 -4.03
CA THR A 521 32.63 21.34 -3.58
C THR A 521 33.42 22.64 -3.74
N ARG A 522 32.84 23.68 -4.35
CA ARG A 522 33.55 24.90 -4.73
C ARG A 522 33.72 25.92 -3.60
N THR A 523 33.11 25.70 -2.43
CA THR A 523 33.21 26.61 -1.27
C THR A 523 33.85 25.98 -0.04
N SER A 524 34.25 24.71 -0.07
CA SER A 524 34.76 24.02 1.14
C SER A 524 36.26 24.12 1.39
N GLU A 525 37.03 24.77 0.51
CA GLU A 525 38.50 24.83 0.69
C GLU A 525 39.02 26.17 1.21
N LEU A 526 38.20 27.23 1.29
CA LEU A 526 38.68 28.57 1.68
C LEU A 526 37.83 29.31 2.74
N LEU A 527 36.65 28.82 3.13
CA LEU A 527 35.79 29.47 4.12
C LEU A 527 35.13 28.41 5.02
N ASP A 528 35.44 28.45 6.32
CA ASP A 528 34.77 27.69 7.40
C ASP A 528 33.26 28.01 7.56
N LYS A 529 32.66 28.76 6.62
CA LYS A 529 31.25 29.14 6.62
C LYS A 529 30.52 28.45 5.48
N THR A 530 29.73 27.43 5.80
CA THR A 530 28.72 26.91 4.89
C THR A 530 27.48 27.79 4.97
N ASP A 531 27.25 28.63 3.97
CA ASP A 531 26.01 29.41 3.88
C ASP A 531 24.79 28.50 3.73
N SER A 532 23.64 28.94 4.25
CA SER A 532 22.38 28.23 4.05
C SER A 532 21.96 28.30 2.57
N ILE A 533 21.22 27.32 2.08
CA ILE A 533 20.82 27.26 0.66
C ILE A 533 19.31 27.18 0.55
N PHE A 534 18.74 28.07 -0.26
CA PHE A 534 17.34 28.11 -0.63
C PHE A 534 17.21 27.66 -2.07
N TYR A 535 16.51 26.56 -2.28
CA TYR A 535 16.25 26.06 -3.61
C TYR A 535 14.86 26.43 -4.08
N ILE A 536 14.77 27.07 -5.24
CA ILE A 536 13.49 27.38 -5.88
C ILE A 536 12.73 26.08 -6.17
N ASP A 537 11.49 25.98 -5.71
CA ASP A 537 10.67 24.76 -5.75
C ASP A 537 9.38 24.94 -6.57
N PRO A 538 9.45 24.97 -7.92
CA PRO A 538 8.27 25.05 -8.76
C PRO A 538 7.44 23.75 -8.73
N ASP A 539 8.05 22.64 -8.32
CA ASP A 539 7.46 21.30 -8.32
C ASP A 539 6.59 21.02 -7.08
N ARG A 540 6.43 22.01 -6.18
CA ARG A 540 5.59 21.95 -4.98
C ARG A 540 5.96 20.80 -4.04
N ASN A 541 7.25 20.55 -3.85
CA ASN A 541 7.75 19.51 -2.96
C ASN A 541 7.37 19.74 -1.49
N PHE A 542 6.94 20.95 -1.12
CA PHE A 542 6.27 21.22 0.16
C PHE A 542 5.15 20.21 0.46
N ALA A 543 4.46 19.67 -0.55
CA ALA A 543 3.45 18.62 -0.36
C ALA A 543 3.95 17.39 0.43
N LYS A 544 5.27 17.14 0.52
CA LYS A 544 5.86 16.06 1.34
C LYS A 544 5.65 16.24 2.85
N THR A 545 5.26 17.43 3.33
CA THR A 545 4.90 17.65 4.74
C THR A 545 3.50 17.12 5.09
N ILE A 546 2.66 16.91 4.07
CA ILE A 546 1.27 16.48 4.17
C ILE A 546 1.05 15.14 3.43
N PHE A 547 -0.16 14.56 3.55
CA PHE A 547 -0.48 13.29 2.88
C PHE A 547 -0.36 13.34 1.36
N ALA A 548 -0.68 14.48 0.73
CA ALA A 548 -0.61 14.64 -0.72
C ALA A 548 0.77 14.36 -1.33
N GLY A 549 1.87 14.57 -0.60
CA GLY A 549 3.23 14.25 -1.07
C GLY A 549 3.59 12.76 -1.01
N TYR A 550 2.81 11.96 -0.28
CA TYR A 550 2.98 10.51 -0.13
C TYR A 550 1.76 9.72 -0.64
N GLU A 551 1.01 10.30 -1.59
CA GLU A 551 -0.18 9.71 -2.19
C GLU A 551 0.09 8.28 -2.69
N ASN A 552 1.22 8.05 -3.37
CA ASN A 552 1.59 6.73 -3.88
C ASN A 552 1.77 5.69 -2.77
N SER A 553 2.45 6.05 -1.66
CA SER A 553 2.65 5.13 -0.54
C SER A 553 1.33 4.79 0.14
N LEU A 554 0.48 5.79 0.37
CA LEU A 554 -0.83 5.61 0.98
C LEU A 554 -1.79 4.81 0.07
N PHE A 555 -1.73 5.05 -1.24
CA PHE A 555 -2.49 4.29 -2.23
C PHE A 555 -2.08 2.82 -2.26
N ILE A 556 -0.77 2.54 -2.30
CA ILE A 556 -0.25 1.15 -2.25
C ILE A 556 -0.67 0.47 -0.95
N TRP A 557 -0.66 1.17 0.19
CA TRP A 557 -1.09 0.58 1.46
C TRP A 557 -2.60 0.28 1.48
N ASN A 558 -3.45 1.21 1.00
CA ASN A 558 -4.89 0.97 0.89
C ASN A 558 -5.19 -0.22 -0.04
N MET A 559 -4.51 -0.29 -1.19
CA MET A 559 -4.62 -1.41 -2.12
C MET A 559 -4.12 -2.73 -1.50
N ALA A 560 -2.96 -2.72 -0.85
CA ALA A 560 -2.42 -3.90 -0.17
C ALA A 560 -3.35 -4.41 0.93
N THR A 561 -3.99 -3.51 1.67
CA THR A 561 -5.01 -3.82 2.68
C THR A 561 -6.21 -4.52 2.05
N PHE A 562 -6.74 -3.96 0.96
CA PHE A 562 -7.87 -4.56 0.24
C PHE A 562 -7.54 -5.96 -0.26
N LEU A 563 -6.38 -6.13 -0.91
CA LEU A 563 -5.94 -7.41 -1.46
C LEU A 563 -5.67 -8.44 -0.36
N PHE A 564 -5.08 -8.03 0.76
CA PHE A 564 -4.82 -8.90 1.90
C PHE A 564 -6.12 -9.45 2.50
N ILE A 565 -7.10 -8.58 2.78
CA ILE A 565 -8.38 -9.02 3.35
C ILE A 565 -9.14 -9.91 2.36
N ASP A 566 -9.17 -9.53 1.09
CA ASP A 566 -9.85 -10.32 0.05
C ASP A 566 -9.25 -11.72 -0.11
N TYR A 567 -7.92 -11.82 -0.06
CA TYR A 567 -7.20 -13.09 -0.22
C TYR A 567 -7.59 -14.13 0.85
N PHE A 568 -7.80 -13.70 2.10
CA PHE A 568 -8.17 -14.61 3.19
C PHE A 568 -9.68 -14.77 3.35
N ALA A 569 -10.47 -13.72 3.13
CA ALA A 569 -11.91 -13.74 3.36
C ALA A 569 -12.73 -14.15 2.13
N PHE A 570 -12.13 -14.15 0.93
CA PHE A 570 -12.82 -14.33 -0.33
C PHE A 570 -14.06 -13.42 -0.46
N ASN A 571 -13.97 -12.19 0.02
CA ASN A 571 -15.09 -11.25 0.05
C ASN A 571 -14.64 -9.79 -0.18
N TYR A 572 -14.99 -9.26 -1.37
CA TYR A 572 -14.67 -7.89 -1.77
C TYR A 572 -15.38 -6.82 -0.93
N VAL A 573 -16.59 -7.12 -0.43
CA VAL A 573 -17.35 -6.17 0.39
C VAL A 573 -16.69 -6.01 1.76
N LEU A 574 -16.29 -7.13 2.37
CA LEU A 574 -15.54 -7.10 3.63
C LEU A 574 -14.19 -6.39 3.46
N ALA A 575 -13.47 -6.68 2.37
CA ALA A 575 -12.22 -6.02 2.04
C ALA A 575 -12.39 -4.49 1.89
N ALA A 576 -13.45 -4.03 1.21
CA ALA A 576 -13.77 -2.61 1.07
C ALA A 576 -14.03 -1.95 2.43
N ILE A 577 -14.87 -2.55 3.27
CA ILE A 577 -15.23 -2.00 4.60
C ILE A 577 -13.98 -1.87 5.47
N ILE A 578 -13.17 -2.93 5.59
CA ILE A 578 -11.97 -2.92 6.43
C ILE A 578 -10.94 -1.91 5.90
N THR A 579 -10.74 -1.84 4.58
CA THR A 579 -9.82 -0.87 3.98
C THR A 579 -10.26 0.57 4.25
N TYR A 580 -11.57 0.84 4.14
CA TYR A 580 -12.13 2.16 4.46
C TYR A 580 -11.94 2.52 5.94
N LEU A 581 -12.23 1.58 6.85
CA LEU A 581 -12.05 1.79 8.29
C LEU A 581 -10.58 2.05 8.66
N LEU A 582 -9.64 1.27 8.12
CA LEU A 582 -8.21 1.47 8.36
C LEU A 582 -7.73 2.82 7.81
N ASN A 583 -8.22 3.24 6.63
CA ASN A 583 -7.90 4.56 6.10
C ASN A 583 -8.47 5.68 6.99
N LEU A 584 -9.70 5.55 7.51
CA LEU A 584 -10.25 6.52 8.48
C LEU A 584 -9.40 6.61 9.75
N ILE A 585 -8.98 5.47 10.30
CA ILE A 585 -8.09 5.43 11.47
C ILE A 585 -6.78 6.15 11.16
N ALA A 586 -6.16 5.90 10.01
CA ALA A 586 -4.91 6.55 9.62
C ALA A 586 -5.07 8.07 9.46
N VAL A 587 -6.18 8.54 8.87
CA VAL A 587 -6.50 9.96 8.76
C VAL A 587 -6.70 10.59 10.13
N GLN A 588 -7.48 9.96 11.01
CA GLN A 588 -7.74 10.45 12.37
C GLN A 588 -6.46 10.48 13.22
N MET A 589 -5.61 9.46 13.11
CA MET A 589 -4.31 9.44 13.77
C MET A 589 -3.43 10.60 13.29
N ARG A 590 -3.36 10.83 11.98
CA ARG A 590 -2.57 11.94 11.40
C ARG A 590 -3.11 13.30 11.81
N GLN A 591 -4.43 13.50 11.82
CA GLN A 591 -5.06 14.76 12.20
C GLN A 591 -4.83 15.04 13.69
N SER A 592 -5.08 14.05 14.57
CA SER A 592 -4.89 14.21 16.00
C SER A 592 -3.42 14.48 16.37
N LEU A 593 -2.47 13.68 15.86
CA LEU A 593 -1.06 13.89 16.15
C LEU A 593 -0.53 15.18 15.52
N GLY A 594 -0.99 15.51 14.31
CA GLY A 594 -0.62 16.72 13.60
C GLY A 594 -1.11 18.00 14.28
N GLN A 595 -2.38 18.05 14.70
CA GLN A 595 -2.97 19.15 15.45
C GLN A 595 -2.25 19.33 16.80
N GLN A 596 -1.91 18.23 17.49
CA GLN A 596 -1.15 18.28 18.73
C GLN A 596 0.24 18.88 18.54
N ASN A 597 0.94 18.46 17.49
CA ASN A 597 2.26 18.99 17.18
C ASN A 597 2.19 20.46 16.76
N LEU A 598 1.22 20.83 15.90
CA LEU A 598 1.00 22.20 15.45
C LEU A 598 0.76 23.12 16.65
N ALA A 599 -0.17 22.77 17.54
CA ALA A 599 -0.46 23.55 18.74
C ALA A 599 0.75 23.69 19.67
N LYS A 600 1.52 22.60 19.85
CA LYS A 600 2.73 22.60 20.70
C LYS A 600 3.84 23.48 20.13
N LYS A 601 4.00 23.53 18.81
CA LYS A 601 5.11 24.23 18.14
C LYS A 601 4.78 25.69 17.83
N THR A 602 3.51 26.01 17.57
CA THR A 602 3.09 27.35 17.10
C THR A 602 2.38 28.20 18.15
N LEU A 603 2.20 27.69 19.38
CA LEU A 603 1.45 28.32 20.49
C LEU A 603 -0.04 28.58 20.25
N ILE A 604 -0.55 28.12 19.13
CA ILE A 604 -1.95 28.26 18.79
C ILE A 604 -2.74 27.27 19.66
N PRO A 605 -3.72 27.75 20.45
CA PRO A 605 -4.54 26.86 21.26
C PRO A 605 -5.24 25.85 20.36
N LYS A 606 -5.29 24.58 20.78
CA LYS A 606 -5.92 23.50 20.00
C LYS A 606 -7.36 23.81 19.59
N ASN A 607 -8.09 24.58 20.39
CA ASN A 607 -9.48 24.96 20.14
C ASN A 607 -9.67 25.83 18.88
N PHE A 608 -8.59 26.46 18.39
CA PHE A 608 -8.61 27.25 17.15
C PHE A 608 -8.15 26.45 15.92
N LEU A 609 -7.70 25.20 16.11
CA LEU A 609 -7.33 24.30 15.03
C LEU A 609 -8.51 23.35 14.82
N ILE A 610 -9.31 23.60 13.79
CA ILE A 610 -10.53 22.84 13.48
C ILE A 610 -10.20 21.66 12.55
#